data_AF-A0A966DDP6-F1
#
_entry.id   AF-A0A966DDP6-F1
#
_cell.length_a   1.000
_cell.length_b   1.000
_cell.length_c   1.000
_cell.angle_alpha   90.00
_cell.angle_beta   90.00
_cell.angle_gamma   90.00
#
_symmetry.space_group_name_H-M   'P 1'
#
loop_
_entity.id
_entity.type
_entity.pdbx_description
1 polymer ?
#
loop_
_entity_poly.entity_id
_entity_poly.type
_entity_poly.pdbx_seq_one_letter_code
_entity_poly.pdbx_strand_id
1 'polypeptide(L)'
;MTVYVIGNGFDLHYGLKTSYTSFKKYLTKVNRDVVERMDDLFDRYNMANQSKDIEEWNTLEDMLVVFCELDGDEIYEEALSNAETDDDRADFFDSPSWNVGFYTRYIDILKQEFTNWLNEMNIVIKPDSFFMPSKEDFILTFNYTETVEKNYVCSNSNILHIHGKVGDNLVLGHNDYRKPYLYNIEWSEDSDYRSTKAMEDVNRVLLSAAKLYYKDSESILEYHSSFFDHVKKCDKVVFLGLSCGEQDNIYVEEIVDCAENIDFFWHDKHAVSVNPKLGQLLIEF
;
A
#
# COMPACT_ATOMS: atom_id res chain seq x y z
N MET A 1 3.41 -19.78 24.51
CA MET A 1 2.78 -19.34 23.25
C MET A 1 3.42 -18.03 22.82
N THR A 2 3.94 -17.97 21.60
CA THR A 2 4.57 -16.78 21.02
C THR A 2 3.69 -16.20 19.93
N VAL A 3 3.59 -14.87 19.85
CA VAL A 3 3.07 -14.19 18.65
C VAL A 3 4.24 -13.65 17.85
N TYR A 4 4.35 -14.04 16.58
CA TYR A 4 5.29 -13.45 15.64
C TYR A 4 4.61 -12.32 14.87
N VAL A 5 5.28 -11.18 14.77
CA VAL A 5 4.86 -10.05 13.96
C VAL A 5 5.88 -9.87 12.84
N ILE A 6 5.48 -10.18 11.62
CA ILE A 6 6.38 -10.28 10.47
C ILE A 6 6.15 -9.08 9.55
N GLY A 7 7.22 -8.37 9.23
CA GLY A 7 7.21 -7.31 8.23
C GLY A 7 8.12 -7.62 7.05
N ASN A 8 8.18 -6.68 6.11
CA ASN A 8 8.82 -6.88 4.81
C ASN A 8 10.31 -7.24 4.91
N GLY A 9 10.98 -6.80 5.99
CA GLY A 9 12.35 -7.16 6.31
C GLY A 9 12.58 -8.67 6.44
N PHE A 10 11.55 -9.45 6.80
CA PHE A 10 11.63 -10.91 6.82
C PHE A 10 11.85 -11.48 5.42
N ASP A 11 11.09 -11.02 4.43
CA ASP A 11 11.25 -11.45 3.05
C ASP A 11 12.60 -10.98 2.48
N LEU A 12 12.98 -9.74 2.79
CA LEU A 12 14.28 -9.17 2.40
C LEU A 12 15.47 -9.92 2.98
N HIS A 13 15.37 -10.41 4.22
CA HIS A 13 16.38 -11.25 4.87
C HIS A 13 16.69 -12.51 4.07
N TYR A 14 15.66 -13.16 3.52
CA TYR A 14 15.83 -14.32 2.64
C TYR A 14 16.17 -13.95 1.18
N GLY A 15 16.43 -12.66 0.91
CA GLY A 15 16.82 -12.16 -0.41
C GLY A 15 15.66 -12.04 -1.40
N LEU A 16 14.41 -12.13 -0.94
CA LEU A 16 13.25 -11.86 -1.78
C LEU A 16 13.20 -10.37 -2.13
N LYS A 17 12.77 -10.05 -3.34
CA LYS A 17 12.78 -8.68 -3.86
C LYS A 17 11.42 -7.99 -3.62
N THR A 18 11.04 -7.83 -2.35
CA THR A 18 9.71 -7.37 -1.92
C THR A 18 9.67 -5.91 -1.46
N SER A 19 10.79 -5.19 -1.52
CA SER A 19 10.83 -3.73 -1.28
C SER A 19 10.04 -2.96 -2.35
N TYR A 20 9.45 -1.81 -2.01
CA TYR A 20 8.84 -0.91 -3.00
C TYR A 20 9.82 -0.42 -4.09
N THR A 21 11.11 -0.28 -3.78
CA THR A 21 12.13 -0.03 -4.82
C THR A 21 12.22 -1.14 -5.86
N SER A 22 12.01 -2.39 -5.44
CA SER A 22 11.97 -3.55 -6.34
C SER A 22 10.68 -3.57 -7.16
N PHE A 23 9.56 -3.14 -6.56
CA PHE A 23 8.30 -2.92 -7.28
C PHE A 23 8.45 -1.85 -8.36
N LYS A 24 8.99 -0.67 -8.02
CA LYS A 24 9.26 0.40 -8.99
C LYS A 24 10.10 -0.10 -10.15
N LYS A 25 11.17 -0.87 -9.89
CA LYS A 25 12.03 -1.48 -10.91
C LYS A 25 11.30 -2.50 -11.79
N TYR A 26 10.35 -3.25 -11.23
CA TYR A 26 9.48 -4.14 -12.01
C TYR A 26 8.56 -3.30 -12.91
N LEU A 27 7.83 -2.36 -12.32
CA LEU A 27 6.83 -1.56 -13.03
C LEU A 27 7.47 -0.71 -14.13
N THR A 28 8.68 -0.18 -13.91
CA THR A 28 9.44 0.55 -14.94
C THR A 28 9.68 -0.29 -16.20
N LYS A 29 9.78 -1.62 -16.08
CA LYS A 29 9.98 -2.53 -17.21
C LYS A 29 8.67 -2.91 -17.89
N VAL A 30 7.59 -3.04 -17.11
CA VAL A 30 6.28 -3.48 -17.59
C VAL A 30 5.47 -2.32 -18.18
N ASN A 31 5.45 -1.19 -17.45
CA ASN A 31 4.72 0.01 -17.81
C ASN A 31 5.45 1.26 -17.26
N ARG A 32 6.43 1.73 -18.03
CA ARG A 32 7.26 2.89 -17.67
C ARG A 32 6.43 4.17 -17.52
N ASP A 33 5.42 4.35 -18.35
CA ASP A 33 4.58 5.56 -18.37
C ASP A 33 3.85 5.74 -17.03
N VAL A 34 3.42 4.66 -16.38
CA VAL A 34 2.82 4.72 -15.04
C VAL A 34 3.84 5.22 -14.02
N VAL A 35 5.09 4.72 -14.05
CA VAL A 35 6.13 5.18 -13.13
C VAL A 35 6.42 6.67 -13.34
N GLU A 36 6.57 7.11 -14.58
CA GLU A 36 6.86 8.51 -14.90
C GLU A 36 5.71 9.44 -14.47
N ARG A 37 4.45 9.02 -14.65
CA ARG A 37 3.27 9.76 -14.16
C ARG A 37 3.22 9.82 -12.64
N MET A 38 3.50 8.71 -11.95
CA MET A 38 3.52 8.69 -10.48
C MET A 38 4.64 9.56 -9.92
N ASP A 39 5.84 9.48 -10.50
CA ASP A 39 6.99 10.30 -10.07
C ASP A 39 6.72 11.80 -10.30
N ASP A 40 6.16 12.18 -11.46
CA ASP A 40 5.74 13.56 -11.73
C ASP A 40 4.67 14.02 -10.74
N LEU A 41 3.66 13.20 -10.48
CA LEU A 41 2.60 13.52 -9.54
C LEU A 41 3.14 13.74 -8.12
N PHE A 42 4.00 12.84 -7.64
CA PHE A 42 4.63 12.97 -6.33
C PHE A 42 5.52 14.23 -6.22
N ASP A 43 6.22 14.62 -7.30
CA ASP A 43 7.05 15.82 -7.34
C ASP A 43 6.18 17.10 -7.36
N ARG A 44 5.17 17.17 -8.24
CA ARG A 44 4.26 18.33 -8.36
C ARG A 44 3.54 18.65 -7.06
N TYR A 45 3.14 17.62 -6.31
CA TYR A 45 2.45 17.76 -5.05
C TYR A 45 3.39 17.76 -3.83
N ASN A 46 4.71 17.69 -4.03
CA ASN A 46 5.72 17.69 -2.97
C ASN A 46 5.45 16.63 -1.88
N MET A 47 5.22 15.39 -2.31
CA MET A 47 4.90 14.25 -1.45
C MET A 47 6.14 13.63 -0.78
N ALA A 48 7.32 13.88 -1.34
CA ALA A 48 8.57 13.37 -0.80
C ALA A 48 9.03 14.17 0.43
N ASN A 49 9.47 13.47 1.47
CA ASN A 49 10.20 14.08 2.58
C ASN A 49 11.70 14.22 2.25
N GLN A 50 12.22 13.35 1.40
CA GLN A 50 13.60 13.31 0.95
C GLN A 50 13.67 13.02 -0.55
N SER A 51 14.72 13.49 -1.24
CA SER A 51 14.86 13.28 -2.69
C SER A 51 14.82 11.80 -3.11
N LYS A 52 15.30 10.90 -2.25
CA LYS A 52 15.31 9.46 -2.50
C LYS A 52 13.92 8.81 -2.43
N ASP A 53 12.94 9.46 -1.82
CA ASP A 53 11.61 8.89 -1.62
C ASP A 53 10.93 8.65 -2.96
N ILE A 54 10.98 9.62 -3.87
CA ILE A 54 10.48 9.45 -5.25
C ILE A 54 11.40 8.52 -6.02
N GLU A 55 12.72 8.72 -5.98
CA GLU A 55 13.68 7.91 -6.77
C GLU A 55 13.50 6.40 -6.52
N GLU A 56 13.30 6.00 -5.26
CA GLU A 56 13.28 4.60 -4.83
C GLU A 56 11.92 4.10 -4.33
N TRP A 57 10.89 4.97 -4.27
CA TRP A 57 9.58 4.67 -3.66
C TRP A 57 9.68 4.18 -2.21
N ASN A 58 10.61 4.73 -1.43
CA ASN A 58 10.88 4.27 -0.06
C ASN A 58 9.70 4.51 0.88
N THR A 59 8.99 5.61 0.68
CA THR A 59 7.79 6.02 1.44
C THR A 59 6.54 5.96 0.57
N LEU A 60 6.46 4.97 -0.33
CA LEU A 60 5.37 4.86 -1.31
C LEU A 60 3.99 5.01 -0.65
N GLU A 61 3.75 4.32 0.45
CA GLU A 61 2.48 4.38 1.16
C GLU A 61 2.13 5.78 1.65
N ASP A 62 3.09 6.52 2.19
CA ASP A 62 2.88 7.91 2.62
C ASP A 62 2.56 8.81 1.42
N MET A 63 3.29 8.64 0.31
CA MET A 63 3.11 9.45 -0.89
C MET A 63 1.79 9.16 -1.64
N LEU A 64 1.18 7.98 -1.44
CA LEU A 64 -0.11 7.63 -2.05
C LEU A 64 -1.27 8.54 -1.59
N VAL A 65 -1.08 9.34 -0.54
CA VAL A 65 -2.03 10.40 -0.12
C VAL A 65 -2.32 11.40 -1.23
N VAL A 66 -1.42 11.54 -2.22
CA VAL A 66 -1.60 12.41 -3.38
C VAL A 66 -2.90 12.15 -4.14
N PHE A 67 -3.43 10.92 -4.09
CA PHE A 67 -4.69 10.58 -4.73
C PHE A 67 -5.92 11.22 -4.08
N CYS A 68 -5.77 11.75 -2.87
CA CYS A 68 -6.77 12.60 -2.24
C CYS A 68 -6.67 14.08 -2.66
N GLU A 69 -5.57 14.47 -3.29
CA GLU A 69 -5.22 15.87 -3.62
C GLU A 69 -5.32 16.21 -5.11
N LEU A 70 -5.66 15.21 -5.94
CA LEU A 70 -5.80 15.40 -7.39
C LEU A 70 -6.70 16.61 -7.72
N ASP A 71 -6.21 17.44 -8.63
CA ASP A 71 -6.94 18.63 -9.09
C ASP A 71 -8.01 18.23 -10.12
N GLY A 72 -9.27 18.40 -9.75
CA GLY A 72 -10.40 18.12 -10.61
C GLY A 72 -10.51 19.05 -11.82
N ASP A 73 -10.01 20.28 -11.72
CA ASP A 73 -9.97 21.23 -12.83
C ASP A 73 -8.92 20.80 -13.85
N GLU A 74 -7.73 20.37 -13.40
CA GLU A 74 -6.67 19.84 -14.27
C GLU A 74 -7.15 18.63 -15.07
N ILE A 75 -7.76 17.64 -14.39
CA ILE A 75 -8.28 16.43 -15.05
C ILE A 75 -9.37 16.79 -16.06
N TYR A 76 -10.26 17.72 -15.71
CA TYR A 76 -11.34 18.16 -16.59
C TYR A 76 -10.81 18.90 -17.83
N GLU A 77 -9.88 19.83 -17.66
CA GLU A 77 -9.26 20.58 -18.75
C GLU A 77 -8.46 19.67 -19.68
N GLU A 78 -7.68 18.74 -19.13
CA GLU A 78 -6.95 17.75 -19.93
C GLU A 78 -7.92 16.87 -20.72
N ALA A 79 -9.01 16.42 -20.09
CA ALA A 79 -10.02 15.60 -20.77
C ALA A 79 -10.75 16.34 -21.90
N LEU A 80 -11.06 17.63 -21.71
CA LEU A 80 -11.69 18.47 -22.74
C LEU A 80 -10.74 18.80 -23.88
N SER A 81 -9.49 19.16 -23.58
CA SER A 81 -8.52 19.57 -24.59
C SER A 81 -8.19 18.45 -25.58
N ASN A 82 -8.32 17.20 -25.15
CA ASN A 82 -8.08 16.01 -25.96
C ASN A 82 -9.36 15.40 -26.56
N ALA A 83 -10.52 16.05 -26.38
CA ALA A 83 -11.78 15.60 -26.97
C ALA A 83 -11.97 16.16 -28.39
N GLU A 84 -12.63 15.40 -29.26
CA GLU A 84 -12.99 15.90 -30.59
C GLU A 84 -14.04 17.02 -30.45
N THR A 85 -13.71 18.19 -31.01
CA THR A 85 -14.55 19.40 -30.87
C THR A 85 -15.71 19.44 -31.87
N ASP A 86 -15.62 18.65 -32.93
CA ASP A 86 -16.66 18.51 -33.94
C ASP A 86 -17.70 17.46 -33.48
N ASP A 87 -18.88 17.93 -33.09
CA ASP A 87 -19.97 17.10 -32.54
C ASP A 87 -20.48 16.05 -33.55
N ASP A 88 -20.31 16.30 -34.86
CA ASP A 88 -20.68 15.37 -35.92
C ASP A 88 -19.61 14.26 -36.14
N ARG A 89 -18.43 14.43 -35.53
CA ARG A 89 -17.28 13.50 -35.63
C ARG A 89 -16.90 12.86 -34.30
N ALA A 90 -17.43 13.37 -33.19
CA ALA A 90 -17.17 12.85 -31.85
C ALA A 90 -17.89 11.51 -31.64
N ASP A 91 -17.15 10.41 -31.82
CA ASP A 91 -17.60 9.08 -31.40
C ASP A 91 -17.52 8.95 -29.86
N PHE A 92 -18.13 7.90 -29.29
CA PHE A 92 -18.11 7.62 -27.83
C PHE A 92 -16.69 7.65 -27.23
N PHE A 93 -15.70 7.19 -28.01
CA PHE A 93 -14.28 7.14 -27.64
C PHE A 93 -13.57 8.50 -27.64
N ASP A 94 -14.17 9.55 -28.21
CA ASP A 94 -13.60 10.90 -28.27
C ASP A 94 -14.33 11.89 -27.35
N SER A 95 -15.18 11.37 -26.45
CA SER A 95 -15.90 12.18 -25.48
C SER A 95 -15.00 12.58 -24.30
N PRO A 96 -15.13 13.82 -23.75
CA PRO A 96 -14.38 14.23 -22.56
C PRO A 96 -14.61 13.28 -21.36
N SER A 97 -15.84 12.76 -21.23
CA SER A 97 -16.23 11.73 -20.26
C SER A 97 -15.33 10.49 -20.31
N TRP A 98 -15.07 9.96 -21.51
CA TRP A 98 -14.19 8.81 -21.69
C TRP A 98 -12.72 9.18 -21.42
N ASN A 99 -12.30 10.35 -21.88
CA ASN A 99 -10.96 10.87 -21.67
C ASN A 99 -10.60 10.95 -20.18
N VAL A 100 -11.50 11.43 -19.32
CA VAL A 100 -11.28 11.44 -17.85
C VAL A 100 -10.82 10.07 -17.36
N GLY A 101 -11.55 9.00 -17.71
CA GLY A 101 -11.19 7.64 -17.30
C GLY A 101 -9.89 7.12 -17.92
N PHE A 102 -9.56 7.55 -19.13
CA PHE A 102 -8.29 7.21 -19.80
C PHE A 102 -7.10 7.87 -19.09
N TYR A 103 -7.20 9.17 -18.79
CA TYR A 103 -6.11 9.94 -18.16
C TYR A 103 -5.80 9.48 -16.74
N THR A 104 -6.79 8.95 -16.02
CA THR A 104 -6.61 8.49 -14.64
C THR A 104 -6.43 6.97 -14.53
N ARG A 105 -6.35 6.24 -15.65
CA ARG A 105 -6.22 4.77 -15.63
C ARG A 105 -4.93 4.29 -14.95
N TYR A 106 -3.88 5.11 -14.92
CA TYR A 106 -2.61 4.77 -14.26
C TYR A 106 -2.78 4.46 -12.76
N ILE A 107 -3.80 5.05 -12.11
CA ILE A 107 -4.14 4.86 -10.70
C ILE A 107 -4.52 3.40 -10.43
N ASP A 108 -5.40 2.85 -11.27
CA ASP A 108 -5.83 1.45 -11.19
C ASP A 108 -4.73 0.49 -11.65
N ILE A 109 -3.99 0.86 -12.71
CA ILE A 109 -2.86 0.06 -13.22
C ILE A 109 -1.80 -0.12 -12.15
N LEU A 110 -1.49 0.91 -11.35
CA LEU A 110 -0.51 0.79 -10.26
C LEU A 110 -0.88 -0.33 -9.28
N LYS A 111 -2.14 -0.41 -8.83
CA LYS A 111 -2.61 -1.46 -7.91
C LYS A 111 -2.67 -2.84 -8.59
N GLN A 112 -3.08 -2.87 -9.86
CA GLN A 112 -3.08 -4.10 -10.65
C GLN A 112 -1.66 -4.67 -10.81
N GLU A 113 -0.70 -3.84 -11.20
CA GLU A 113 0.68 -4.26 -11.41
C GLU A 113 1.39 -4.58 -10.10
N PHE A 114 1.01 -3.95 -8.98
CA PHE A 114 1.46 -4.38 -7.65
C PHE A 114 1.04 -5.83 -7.36
N THR A 115 -0.20 -6.17 -7.70
CA THR A 115 -0.72 -7.53 -7.56
C THR A 115 -0.05 -8.51 -8.51
N ASN A 116 0.14 -8.14 -9.78
CA ASN A 116 0.84 -8.98 -10.78
C ASN A 116 2.28 -9.27 -10.35
N TRP A 117 3.00 -8.22 -9.93
CA TRP A 117 4.37 -8.32 -9.45
C TRP A 117 4.54 -9.34 -8.33
N LEU A 118 3.65 -9.31 -7.33
CA LEU A 118 3.66 -10.26 -6.22
C LEU A 118 3.33 -11.70 -6.67
N ASN A 119 2.37 -11.85 -7.58
CA ASN A 119 1.98 -13.15 -8.15
C ASN A 119 3.13 -13.85 -8.90
N GLU A 120 4.00 -13.07 -9.55
CA GLU A 120 5.12 -13.61 -10.33
C GLU A 120 6.34 -14.00 -9.47
N MET A 121 6.34 -13.67 -8.17
CA MET A 121 7.49 -13.91 -7.30
C MET A 121 7.70 -15.39 -6.99
N ASN A 122 8.96 -15.83 -7.15
CA ASN A 122 9.39 -17.08 -6.53
C ASN A 122 9.75 -16.83 -5.05
N ILE A 123 8.83 -17.20 -4.17
CA ILE A 123 8.94 -17.06 -2.72
C ILE A 123 9.54 -18.31 -2.02
N VAL A 124 10.19 -19.21 -2.77
CA VAL A 124 10.90 -20.34 -2.15
C VAL A 124 12.21 -19.86 -1.56
N ILE A 125 12.38 -20.08 -0.27
CA ILE A 125 13.55 -19.66 0.51
C ILE A 125 14.23 -20.87 1.15
N LYS A 126 15.40 -20.64 1.75
CA LYS A 126 16.04 -21.61 2.65
C LYS A 126 15.79 -21.15 4.09
N PRO A 127 14.93 -21.85 4.85
CA PRO A 127 14.70 -21.56 6.26
C PRO A 127 15.97 -21.54 7.09
N ASP A 128 16.02 -20.64 8.07
CA ASP A 128 17.07 -20.59 9.08
C ASP A 128 16.50 -20.82 10.50
N SER A 129 17.34 -20.63 11.52
CA SER A 129 16.96 -20.84 12.93
C SER A 129 16.39 -19.59 13.61
N PHE A 130 16.33 -18.44 12.94
CA PHE A 130 15.78 -17.21 13.52
C PHE A 130 14.26 -17.21 13.57
N PHE A 131 13.62 -17.96 12.67
CA PHE A 131 12.18 -18.17 12.68
C PHE A 131 11.84 -19.66 12.78
N MET A 132 11.39 -20.07 13.96
CA MET A 132 11.02 -21.45 14.26
C MET A 132 9.62 -21.49 14.90
N PRO A 133 8.56 -21.17 14.14
CA PRO A 133 7.22 -21.17 14.67
C PRO A 133 6.79 -22.58 15.09
N SER A 134 6.12 -22.67 16.23
CA SER A 134 5.43 -23.88 16.66
C SER A 134 3.97 -23.87 16.19
N LYS A 135 3.29 -25.02 16.28
CA LYS A 135 1.88 -25.17 15.86
C LYS A 135 0.89 -24.38 16.72
N GLU A 136 1.31 -23.93 17.90
CA GLU A 136 0.48 -23.19 18.86
C GLU A 136 0.73 -21.68 18.78
N ASP A 137 1.71 -21.26 17.98
CA ASP A 137 2.05 -19.85 17.81
C ASP A 137 1.10 -19.16 16.83
N PHE A 138 0.94 -17.85 17.03
CA PHE A 138 0.17 -16.97 16.16
C PHE A 138 1.13 -16.13 15.32
N ILE A 139 0.74 -15.84 14.09
CA ILE A 139 1.57 -15.07 13.17
C ILE A 139 0.72 -13.95 12.60
N LEU A 140 1.07 -12.72 12.93
CA LEU A 140 0.60 -11.52 12.24
C LEU A 140 1.64 -11.16 11.19
N THR A 141 1.24 -10.99 9.95
CA THR A 141 2.16 -10.61 8.88
C THR A 141 1.62 -9.43 8.10
N PHE A 142 2.51 -8.47 7.84
CA PHE A 142 2.31 -7.33 6.96
C PHE A 142 2.76 -7.63 5.53
N ASN A 143 3.38 -8.79 5.30
CA ASN A 143 3.80 -9.20 3.97
C ASN A 143 2.60 -9.70 3.18
N TYR A 144 2.54 -9.30 1.92
CA TYR A 144 1.53 -9.75 0.98
C TYR A 144 1.82 -11.15 0.40
N THR A 145 3.05 -11.66 0.58
CA THR A 145 3.52 -12.95 0.09
C THR A 145 3.20 -14.08 1.07
N GLU A 146 3.03 -15.29 0.55
CA GLU A 146 2.86 -16.52 1.37
C GLU A 146 4.22 -17.17 1.74
N THR A 147 5.26 -16.35 1.97
CA THR A 147 6.63 -16.84 2.22
C THR A 147 6.67 -17.75 3.46
N VAL A 148 5.91 -17.42 4.49
CA VAL A 148 5.83 -18.22 5.72
C VAL A 148 5.17 -19.57 5.42
N GLU A 149 3.98 -19.55 4.82
CA GLU A 149 3.18 -20.76 4.60
C GLU A 149 3.85 -21.76 3.67
N LYS A 150 4.60 -21.27 2.69
CA LYS A 150 5.24 -22.13 1.68
C LYS A 150 6.53 -22.79 2.17
N ASN A 151 7.19 -22.21 3.18
CA ASN A 151 8.55 -22.61 3.55
C ASN A 151 8.67 -23.14 4.98
N TYR A 152 7.69 -22.91 5.84
CA TYR A 152 7.69 -23.36 7.23
C TYR A 152 6.55 -24.33 7.53
N VAL A 153 6.80 -25.26 8.45
CA VAL A 153 5.77 -26.21 8.90
C VAL A 153 4.86 -25.51 9.91
N CYS A 154 3.87 -24.79 9.39
CA CYS A 154 2.96 -23.95 10.16
C CYS A 154 1.52 -24.53 10.15
N SER A 155 1.38 -25.85 9.97
CA SER A 155 0.13 -26.53 9.58
C SER A 155 -1.05 -26.48 10.57
N ASN A 156 -1.01 -25.62 11.60
CA ASN A 156 -2.09 -25.31 12.55
C ASN A 156 -1.99 -23.87 13.11
N SER A 157 -1.01 -23.06 12.70
CA SER A 157 -0.86 -21.70 13.22
C SER A 157 -1.92 -20.77 12.62
N ASN A 158 -2.46 -19.87 13.43
CA ASN A 158 -3.34 -18.81 12.96
C ASN A 158 -2.48 -17.70 12.35
N ILE A 159 -2.36 -17.73 11.02
CA ILE A 159 -1.65 -16.72 10.23
C ILE A 159 -2.66 -15.69 9.77
N LEU A 160 -2.45 -14.45 10.16
CA LEU A 160 -3.24 -13.30 9.75
C LEU A 160 -2.38 -12.38 8.87
N HIS A 161 -2.74 -12.26 7.60
CA HIS A 161 -2.24 -11.20 6.73
C HIS A 161 -3.11 -9.97 6.93
N ILE A 162 -2.65 -9.01 7.72
CA ILE A 162 -3.48 -7.87 8.14
C ILE A 162 -3.90 -6.98 6.97
N HIS A 163 -3.12 -6.99 5.89
CA HIS A 163 -3.36 -6.25 4.65
C HIS A 163 -3.73 -7.15 3.46
N GLY A 164 -4.11 -8.40 3.73
CA GLY A 164 -4.37 -9.42 2.72
C GLY A 164 -3.09 -9.98 2.09
N LYS A 165 -3.25 -11.04 1.31
CA LYS A 165 -2.16 -11.69 0.58
C LYS A 165 -2.48 -11.91 -0.89
N VAL A 166 -1.49 -12.34 -1.65
CA VAL A 166 -1.65 -12.72 -3.06
C VAL A 166 -2.88 -13.64 -3.22
N GLY A 167 -3.81 -13.22 -4.09
CA GLY A 167 -5.11 -13.89 -4.29
C GLY A 167 -6.30 -13.19 -3.60
N ASP A 168 -6.03 -12.32 -2.61
CA ASP A 168 -7.01 -11.48 -1.93
C ASP A 168 -7.11 -10.07 -2.55
N ASN A 169 -7.98 -9.24 -1.98
CA ASN A 169 -7.98 -7.80 -2.22
C ASN A 169 -6.95 -7.10 -1.32
N LEU A 170 -5.79 -6.76 -1.88
CA LEU A 170 -4.66 -6.19 -1.13
C LEU A 170 -4.96 -4.77 -0.61
N VAL A 171 -4.56 -4.53 0.64
CA VAL A 171 -4.65 -3.23 1.31
C VAL A 171 -3.28 -2.56 1.28
N LEU A 172 -3.04 -1.76 0.22
CA LEU A 172 -1.84 -0.96 0.03
C LEU A 172 -2.21 0.53 0.18
N GLY A 173 -1.43 1.30 0.96
CA GLY A 173 -1.58 2.76 1.01
C GLY A 173 -1.53 3.36 2.41
N HIS A 174 -2.35 4.37 2.68
CA HIS A 174 -2.24 5.27 3.83
C HIS A 174 -3.51 5.35 4.69
N ASN A 175 -3.38 5.94 5.89
CA ASN A 175 -4.47 6.22 6.82
C ASN A 175 -4.92 7.69 6.86
N ASP A 176 -4.27 8.58 6.09
CA ASP A 176 -4.64 10.00 6.00
C ASP A 176 -5.70 10.26 4.92
N TYR A 177 -6.95 9.83 5.14
CA TYR A 177 -8.02 10.10 4.17
C TYR A 177 -8.38 11.58 4.15
N ARG A 178 -8.23 12.21 2.97
CA ARG A 178 -8.67 13.58 2.73
C ARG A 178 -9.78 13.55 1.70
N LYS A 179 -10.92 14.18 2.03
CA LYS A 179 -12.06 14.24 1.11
C LYS A 179 -11.67 15.13 -0.08
N PRO A 180 -11.73 14.64 -1.34
CA PRO A 180 -11.38 15.45 -2.50
C PRO A 180 -12.39 16.60 -2.69
N TYR A 181 -11.93 17.68 -3.33
CA TYR A 181 -12.81 18.74 -3.80
C TYR A 181 -13.61 18.25 -5.00
N LEU A 182 -14.94 18.39 -4.94
CA LEU A 182 -15.85 17.88 -5.97
C LEU A 182 -16.61 19.05 -6.58
N TYR A 183 -16.86 18.98 -7.90
CA TYR A 183 -17.78 19.88 -8.57
C TYR A 183 -19.18 19.77 -7.96
N ASN A 184 -19.82 20.92 -7.70
CA ASN A 184 -21.23 20.97 -7.36
C ASN A 184 -22.07 20.99 -8.65
N ILE A 185 -22.66 19.85 -8.99
CA ILE A 185 -23.32 19.65 -10.28
C ILE A 185 -24.83 19.65 -10.10
N GLU A 186 -25.50 20.60 -10.75
CA GLU A 186 -26.95 20.69 -10.84
C GLU A 186 -27.37 20.72 -12.32
N TRP A 187 -28.15 19.73 -12.73
CA TRP A 187 -28.67 19.67 -14.09
C TRP A 187 -29.81 20.67 -14.28
N SER A 188 -29.74 21.44 -15.37
CA SER A 188 -30.77 22.37 -15.81
C SER A 188 -30.96 22.27 -17.33
N GLU A 189 -31.96 22.96 -17.87
CA GLU A 189 -32.18 23.01 -19.32
C GLU A 189 -31.03 23.69 -20.09
N ASP A 190 -30.25 24.55 -19.41
CA ASP A 190 -29.11 25.28 -19.98
C ASP A 190 -27.77 24.54 -19.79
N SER A 191 -27.77 23.36 -19.16
CA SER A 191 -26.54 22.60 -18.90
C SER A 191 -25.93 22.06 -20.19
N ASP A 192 -24.65 22.35 -20.42
CA ASP A 192 -23.89 21.68 -21.47
C ASP A 192 -23.68 20.21 -21.08
N TYR A 193 -24.30 19.30 -21.82
CA TYR A 193 -24.31 17.87 -21.50
C TYR A 193 -22.89 17.29 -21.42
N ARG A 194 -22.02 17.64 -22.37
CA ARG A 194 -20.66 17.08 -22.47
C ARG A 194 -19.79 17.52 -21.29
N SER A 195 -19.77 18.82 -21.01
CA SER A 195 -19.07 19.42 -19.88
C SER A 195 -19.60 18.89 -18.55
N THR A 196 -20.92 18.90 -18.39
CA THR A 196 -21.57 18.47 -17.14
C THR A 196 -21.31 16.99 -16.86
N LYS A 197 -21.38 16.14 -17.89
CA LYS A 197 -21.03 14.72 -17.78
C LYS A 197 -19.57 14.51 -17.43
N ALA A 198 -18.65 15.26 -18.04
CA ALA A 198 -17.24 15.17 -17.72
C ALA A 198 -16.95 15.53 -16.26
N MET A 199 -17.57 16.60 -15.72
CA MET A 199 -17.46 16.94 -14.30
C MET A 199 -17.97 15.82 -13.38
N GLU A 200 -19.07 15.14 -13.73
CA GLU A 200 -19.55 13.98 -12.97
C GLU A 200 -18.53 12.83 -12.96
N ASP A 201 -17.88 12.61 -14.09
CA ASP A 201 -16.88 11.56 -14.24
C ASP A 201 -15.59 11.90 -13.49
N VAL A 202 -15.17 13.17 -13.49
CA VAL A 202 -14.08 13.65 -12.64
C VAL A 202 -14.41 13.43 -11.18
N ASN A 203 -15.60 13.83 -10.71
CA ASN A 203 -16.03 13.58 -9.33
C ASN A 203 -15.95 12.10 -8.96
N ARG A 204 -16.39 11.20 -9.85
CA ARG A 204 -16.30 9.75 -9.63
C ARG A 204 -14.85 9.29 -9.53
N VAL A 205 -13.98 9.74 -10.42
CA VAL A 205 -12.56 9.36 -10.43
C VAL A 205 -11.85 9.86 -9.17
N LEU A 206 -12.06 11.12 -8.76
CA LEU A 206 -11.48 11.66 -7.54
C LEU A 206 -11.90 10.85 -6.31
N LEU A 207 -13.18 10.50 -6.20
CA LEU A 207 -13.69 9.67 -5.11
C LEU A 207 -13.13 8.25 -5.12
N SER A 208 -12.99 7.64 -6.30
CA SER A 208 -12.40 6.30 -6.44
C SER A 208 -10.92 6.31 -6.09
N ALA A 209 -10.16 7.28 -6.60
CA ALA A 209 -8.72 7.43 -6.35
C ALA A 209 -8.42 7.62 -4.86
N ALA A 210 -9.13 8.54 -4.20
CA ALA A 210 -8.97 8.80 -2.76
C ALA A 210 -9.29 7.58 -1.88
N LYS A 211 -10.17 6.68 -2.33
CA LYS A 211 -10.53 5.46 -1.60
C LYS A 211 -9.63 4.27 -1.92
N LEU A 212 -9.02 4.21 -3.11
CA LEU A 212 -8.34 3.01 -3.60
C LEU A 212 -7.13 2.61 -2.74
N TYR A 213 -6.45 3.61 -2.17
CA TYR A 213 -5.27 3.47 -1.32
C TYR A 213 -5.50 3.93 0.13
N TYR A 214 -6.76 4.15 0.53
CA TYR A 214 -7.09 4.36 1.94
C TYR A 214 -7.21 3.01 2.65
N LYS A 215 -6.40 2.79 3.68
CA LYS A 215 -6.35 1.53 4.43
C LYS A 215 -7.51 1.37 5.42
N ASP A 216 -7.92 2.46 6.06
CA ASP A 216 -8.84 2.44 7.20
C ASP A 216 -8.39 1.46 8.30
N SER A 217 -7.15 1.61 8.77
CA SER A 217 -6.54 0.67 9.72
C SER A 217 -7.28 0.55 11.04
N GLU A 218 -8.03 1.57 11.47
CA GLU A 218 -8.93 1.48 12.63
C GLU A 218 -10.02 0.41 12.42
N SER A 219 -10.70 0.46 11.27
CA SER A 219 -11.72 -0.53 10.92
C SER A 219 -11.12 -1.93 10.74
N ILE A 220 -9.92 -2.04 10.16
CA ILE A 220 -9.21 -3.33 10.02
C ILE A 220 -8.86 -3.89 11.40
N LEU A 221 -8.36 -3.06 12.31
CA LEU A 221 -8.05 -3.43 13.68
C LEU A 221 -9.31 -3.92 14.41
N GLU A 222 -10.42 -3.20 14.32
CA GLU A 222 -11.70 -3.59 14.92
C GLU A 222 -12.18 -4.94 14.38
N TYR A 223 -12.14 -5.11 13.05
CA TYR A 223 -12.55 -6.35 12.39
C TYR A 223 -11.71 -7.56 12.86
N HIS A 224 -10.42 -7.35 13.11
CA HIS A 224 -9.49 -8.38 13.59
C HIS A 224 -9.26 -8.37 15.11
N SER A 225 -10.07 -7.65 15.89
CA SER A 225 -9.94 -7.51 17.35
C SER A 225 -9.75 -8.85 18.08
N SER A 226 -10.45 -9.90 17.63
CA SER A 226 -10.29 -11.25 18.19
C SER A 226 -8.85 -11.80 18.09
N PHE A 227 -8.07 -11.46 17.07
CA PHE A 227 -6.66 -11.82 16.96
C PHE A 227 -5.83 -11.07 18.01
N PHE A 228 -6.03 -9.75 18.14
CA PHE A 228 -5.32 -8.91 19.11
C PHE A 228 -5.65 -9.29 20.56
N ASP A 229 -6.84 -9.83 20.83
CA ASP A 229 -7.18 -10.41 22.13
C ASP A 229 -6.37 -11.69 22.48
N HIS A 230 -5.81 -12.38 21.49
CA HIS A 230 -4.87 -13.48 21.74
C HIS A 230 -3.46 -12.96 22.05
N VAL A 231 -3.07 -11.82 21.47
CA VAL A 231 -1.79 -11.15 21.78
C VAL A 231 -1.73 -10.80 23.27
N LYS A 232 -2.83 -10.30 23.85
CA LYS A 232 -2.98 -10.03 25.30
C LYS A 232 -2.73 -11.24 26.22
N LYS A 233 -2.77 -12.46 25.68
CA LYS A 233 -2.66 -13.72 26.44
C LYS A 233 -1.37 -14.48 26.13
N CYS A 234 -0.49 -13.93 25.28
CA CYS A 234 0.75 -14.60 24.91
C CYS A 234 1.86 -14.32 25.92
N ASP A 235 2.82 -15.23 26.00
CA ASP A 235 3.96 -15.08 26.91
C ASP A 235 4.98 -14.06 26.34
N LYS A 236 5.01 -13.95 25.02
CA LYS A 236 6.02 -13.21 24.26
C LYS A 236 5.54 -12.82 22.87
N VAL A 237 5.90 -11.61 22.45
CA VAL A 237 5.78 -11.13 21.07
C VAL A 237 7.17 -11.00 20.45
N VAL A 238 7.32 -11.42 19.19
CA VAL A 238 8.58 -11.33 18.44
C VAL A 238 8.34 -10.62 17.12
N PHE A 239 8.90 -9.42 16.96
CA PHE A 239 8.88 -8.69 15.70
C PHE A 239 10.06 -9.09 14.82
N LEU A 240 9.78 -9.43 13.56
CA LEU A 240 10.77 -9.85 12.58
C LEU A 240 10.64 -8.98 11.32
N GLY A 241 11.58 -8.04 11.15
CA GLY A 241 11.70 -7.25 9.92
C GLY A 241 10.59 -6.23 9.68
N LEU A 242 9.86 -5.83 10.73
CA LEU A 242 8.88 -4.74 10.62
C LEU A 242 9.59 -3.39 10.62
N SER A 243 9.25 -2.52 9.67
CA SER A 243 9.85 -1.18 9.55
C SER A 243 9.22 -0.15 10.50
N CYS A 244 8.08 -0.47 11.12
CA CYS A 244 7.28 0.43 11.96
C CYS A 244 7.01 1.80 11.30
N GLY A 245 6.65 1.77 10.01
CA GLY A 245 6.23 2.98 9.29
C GLY A 245 4.95 3.58 9.88
N GLU A 246 4.75 4.88 9.64
CA GLU A 246 3.62 5.63 10.19
C GLU A 246 2.26 4.99 9.85
N GLN A 247 2.13 4.48 8.63
CA GLN A 247 0.88 3.88 8.14
C GLN A 247 0.47 2.60 8.88
N ASP A 248 1.40 1.92 9.55
CA ASP A 248 1.14 0.66 10.25
C ASP A 248 1.22 0.81 11.78
N ASN A 249 1.49 2.02 12.27
CA ASN A 249 1.81 2.28 13.68
C ASN A 249 0.67 1.87 14.64
N ILE A 250 -0.59 2.02 14.24
CA ILE A 250 -1.75 1.67 15.09
C ILE A 250 -1.74 0.19 15.51
N TYR A 251 -1.33 -0.71 14.62
CA TYR A 251 -1.25 -2.14 14.97
C TYR A 251 -0.08 -2.42 15.90
N VAL A 252 1.03 -1.70 15.72
CA VAL A 252 2.22 -1.82 16.58
C VAL A 252 1.89 -1.32 17.98
N GLU A 253 1.21 -0.18 18.10
CA GLU A 253 0.76 0.38 19.37
C GLU A 253 -0.17 -0.59 20.12
N GLU A 254 -1.21 -1.13 19.45
CA GLU A 254 -2.12 -2.10 20.09
C GLU A 254 -1.37 -3.34 20.61
N ILE A 255 -0.37 -3.83 19.86
CA ILE A 255 0.44 -4.98 20.27
C ILE A 255 1.35 -4.64 21.45
N VAL A 256 2.05 -3.51 21.38
CA VAL A 256 3.01 -3.09 22.42
C VAL A 256 2.29 -2.79 23.74
N ASP A 257 1.11 -2.17 23.69
CA ASP A 257 0.31 -1.84 24.87
C ASP A 257 -0.18 -3.10 25.61
N CYS A 258 -0.28 -4.23 24.91
CA CYS A 258 -0.80 -5.48 25.44
C CYS A 258 0.27 -6.51 25.82
N ALA A 259 1.49 -6.38 25.28
CA ALA A 259 2.53 -7.40 25.40
C ALA A 259 3.45 -7.19 26.60
N GLU A 260 3.65 -8.23 27.42
CA GLU A 260 4.55 -8.17 28.58
C GLU A 260 6.03 -8.34 28.19
N ASN A 261 6.33 -9.20 27.22
CA ASN A 261 7.69 -9.47 26.76
C ASN A 261 7.76 -9.32 25.24
N ILE A 262 8.65 -8.46 24.76
CA ILE A 262 8.83 -8.18 23.33
C ILE A 262 10.29 -8.45 22.97
N ASP A 263 10.53 -9.15 21.88
CA ASP A 263 11.79 -9.10 21.16
C ASP A 263 11.55 -8.39 19.83
N PHE A 264 12.46 -7.49 19.45
CA PHE A 264 12.37 -6.76 18.20
C PHE A 264 13.62 -6.93 17.38
N PHE A 265 13.45 -7.36 16.14
CA PHE A 265 14.53 -7.56 15.21
C PHE A 265 14.18 -6.96 13.86
N TRP A 266 15.16 -6.33 13.22
CA TRP A 266 14.97 -5.54 12.01
C TRP A 266 16.03 -5.89 10.97
N HIS A 267 15.73 -5.59 9.71
CA HIS A 267 16.64 -5.81 8.60
C HIS A 267 17.38 -4.51 8.26
N ASP A 268 18.70 -4.45 8.51
CA ASP A 268 19.57 -3.39 8.00
C ASP A 268 20.47 -3.91 6.87
N LYS A 269 20.70 -3.07 5.86
CA LYS A 269 21.77 -3.28 4.88
C LYS A 269 23.11 -2.68 5.33
N HIS A 270 23.14 -1.89 6.41
CA HIS A 270 24.27 -1.03 6.81
C HIS A 270 24.56 -0.90 8.34
N ALA A 271 24.06 -1.78 9.22
CA ALA A 271 24.13 -1.52 10.67
C ALA A 271 25.54 -1.66 11.26
N VAL A 272 26.09 -0.55 11.73
CA VAL A 272 26.95 -0.52 12.93
C VAL A 272 26.05 -0.04 14.06
N SER A 273 25.96 -0.83 15.13
CA SER A 273 25.04 -0.66 16.25
C SER A 273 25.06 0.75 16.88
N VAL A 274 23.87 1.22 17.33
CA VAL A 274 23.57 1.86 18.65
C VAL A 274 22.28 2.72 18.59
N ASN A 275 21.31 2.47 19.48
CA ASN A 275 20.66 3.51 20.31
C ASN A 275 19.91 2.92 21.54
N PRO A 276 20.06 3.45 22.78
CA PRO A 276 19.75 2.77 24.04
C PRO A 276 18.38 3.12 24.68
N LYS A 277 17.36 3.53 23.90
CA LYS A 277 16.06 3.93 24.48
C LYS A 277 15.01 2.81 24.62
N LEU A 278 15.23 1.65 24.01
CA LEU A 278 14.48 0.43 24.26
C LEU A 278 15.45 -0.57 24.88
N GLY A 279 15.27 -0.89 26.16
CA GLY A 279 16.16 -1.76 26.93
C GLY A 279 16.06 -3.24 26.55
N GLN A 280 16.15 -3.58 25.27
CA GLN A 280 16.11 -4.96 24.76
C GLN A 280 17.29 -5.22 23.83
N LEU A 281 17.83 -6.44 23.89
CA LEU A 281 18.98 -6.86 23.10
C LEU A 281 18.73 -6.61 21.60
N LEU A 282 19.43 -5.62 21.05
CA LEU A 282 19.50 -5.34 19.63
C LEU A 282 20.43 -6.38 18.99
N ILE A 283 19.85 -7.46 18.47
CA ILE A 283 20.58 -8.47 17.70
C ILE A 283 20.23 -8.28 16.23
N GLU A 284 21.27 -8.11 15.42
CA GLU A 284 21.22 -8.17 13.96
C GLU A 284 20.88 -9.60 13.53
N PHE A 285 19.98 -9.74 12.54
CA PHE A 285 19.69 -11.02 11.89
C PHE A 285 20.48 -11.19 10.61
#